data_AF-A0A224XYM8-F1
#
_entry.id   AF-A0A224XYM8-F1
#
_cell.length_a   1.000
_cell.length_b   1.000
_cell.length_c   1.000
_cell.angle_alpha   90.00
_cell.angle_beta   90.00
_cell.angle_gamma   90.00
#
_symmetry.space_group_name_H-M   'P 1'
#
loop_
_entity.id
_entity.type
_entity.pdbx_description
1 polymer ?
#
loop_
_entity_poly.entity_id
_entity_poly.type
_entity_poly.pdbx_seq_one_letter_code
_entity_poly.pdbx_strand_id
1 'polypeptide(L)'
;MTDTAQEKKKCTLCTKIGLKPLTASNMAFHYVPMFGVANYATLSVNVMNPSLIMRVFPSRDVTNILLAHSVVGSALYIYNRPHLQGATPQMRLMYSGFGAVMFNFGSVLLWAVLRTVSTKSNCIATLLGLLTGCGLVVTGQKCLSYIDDKVQTNASDVSSKK
;
A
#
# COMPACT_ATOMS: atom_id res chain seq x y z
N MET A 1 14.42 45.38 2.54
CA MET A 1 14.02 45.85 3.89
C MET A 1 12.52 45.64 3.96
N THR A 2 11.88 44.79 4.75
CA THR A 2 12.19 43.95 5.93
C THR A 2 10.91 43.10 6.07
N ASP A 3 10.95 41.78 5.91
CA ASP A 3 11.08 40.74 6.95
C ASP A 3 9.93 40.64 7.97
N THR A 4 9.36 39.42 8.01
CA THR A 4 8.74 38.64 9.11
C THR A 4 7.61 39.19 9.99
N ALA A 5 6.45 38.48 9.99
CA ALA A 5 5.69 38.14 11.22
C ALA A 5 4.47 37.20 11.05
N GLN A 6 4.40 36.24 10.12
CA GLN A 6 3.27 35.27 10.08
C GLN A 6 3.72 33.80 9.86
N GLU A 7 4.92 33.45 10.37
CA GLU A 7 5.46 32.08 10.34
C GLU A 7 5.57 31.48 11.76
N LYS A 8 4.57 31.57 12.65
CA LYS A 8 4.68 30.97 13.99
C LYS A 8 3.38 30.46 14.60
N LYS A 9 2.68 29.56 13.91
CA LYS A 9 1.79 28.56 14.56
C LYS A 9 1.84 27.22 13.82
N LYS A 10 3.05 26.66 13.66
CA LYS A 10 3.21 25.24 13.30
C LYS A 10 2.66 24.41 14.46
N CYS A 11 1.48 23.82 14.25
CA CYS A 11 0.79 22.94 15.20
C CYS A 11 1.71 21.79 15.65
N THR A 12 2.24 21.92 16.85
CA THR A 12 3.04 20.92 17.58
C THR A 12 2.28 19.59 17.79
N LEU A 13 0.97 19.58 17.56
CA LEU A 13 0.11 18.39 17.62
C LEU A 13 0.30 17.44 16.42
N CYS A 14 0.57 17.98 15.22
CA CYS A 14 0.73 17.17 14.01
C CYS A 14 2.01 16.32 14.03
N THR A 15 3.06 16.80 14.71
CA THR A 15 4.32 16.06 14.91
C THR A 15 4.15 14.90 15.90
N LYS A 16 3.23 15.01 16.87
CA LYS A 16 2.94 13.94 17.84
C LYS A 16 2.14 12.77 17.24
N ILE A 17 1.50 13.00 16.09
CA ILE A 17 0.66 12.03 15.36
C ILE A 17 1.41 11.43 14.14
N GLY A 18 2.66 11.83 13.88
CA GLY A 18 3.47 11.25 12.80
C GLY A 18 3.05 11.66 11.40
N LEU A 19 2.27 12.73 11.25
CA LEU A 19 1.88 13.28 9.95
C LEU A 19 3.06 14.02 9.33
N LYS A 20 3.65 13.42 8.28
CA LYS A 20 4.67 14.06 7.44
C LYS A 20 4.07 15.32 6.77
N PRO A 21 4.86 16.42 6.65
CA PRO A 21 4.37 17.69 6.11
C PRO A 21 3.76 17.51 4.72
N LEU A 22 2.68 18.23 4.41
CA LEU A 22 1.95 18.19 3.12
C LEU A 22 2.78 18.84 1.99
N THR A 23 3.88 18.19 1.61
CA THR A 23 4.67 18.48 0.42
C THR A 23 4.20 17.54 -0.69
N ALA A 24 4.23 17.95 -1.97
CA ALA A 24 3.81 17.12 -3.11
C ALA A 24 4.44 15.70 -3.07
N SER A 25 5.71 15.60 -2.67
CA SER A 25 6.39 14.31 -2.45
C SER A 25 5.81 13.50 -1.30
N ASN A 26 5.43 14.11 -0.17
CA ASN A 26 4.80 13.36 0.94
C ASN A 26 3.36 12.98 0.61
N MET A 27 2.62 13.81 -0.14
CA MET A 27 1.28 13.47 -0.61
C MET A 27 1.31 12.23 -1.51
N ALA A 28 2.22 12.21 -2.49
CA ALA A 28 2.41 11.08 -3.39
C ALA A 28 2.99 9.82 -2.71
N PHE A 29 3.96 9.96 -1.81
CA PHE A 29 4.68 8.79 -1.28
C PHE A 29 4.25 8.33 0.11
N HIS A 30 3.40 9.08 0.81
CA HIS A 30 2.91 8.72 2.15
C HIS A 30 1.39 8.56 2.18
N TYR A 31 0.65 9.50 1.59
CA TYR A 31 -0.81 9.47 1.63
C TYR A 31 -1.40 8.56 0.55
N VAL A 32 -0.84 8.50 -0.66
CA VAL A 32 -1.34 7.58 -1.71
C VAL A 32 -1.16 6.11 -1.34
N PRO A 33 -0.02 5.65 -0.77
CA PRO A 33 0.08 4.27 -0.28
C PRO A 33 -0.87 3.98 0.87
N MET A 34 -1.07 4.95 1.79
CA MET A 34 -2.00 4.78 2.92
C MET A 34 -3.45 4.68 2.44
N PHE A 35 -3.84 5.50 1.47
CA PHE A 35 -5.14 5.42 0.81
C PHE A 35 -5.27 4.13 -0.03
N GLY A 36 -4.17 3.65 -0.64
CA GLY A 36 -4.09 2.33 -1.27
C GLY A 36 -4.36 1.19 -0.29
N VAL A 37 -3.78 1.23 0.92
CA VAL A 37 -4.03 0.23 1.98
C VAL A 37 -5.49 0.31 2.47
N ALA A 38 -6.06 1.50 2.61
CA ALA A 38 -7.46 1.67 2.98
C ALA A 38 -8.41 1.08 1.92
N ASN A 39 -8.15 1.33 0.63
CA ASN A 39 -8.91 0.73 -0.47
C ASN A 39 -8.73 -0.79 -0.52
N TYR A 40 -7.53 -1.29 -0.25
CA TYR A 40 -7.23 -2.71 -0.20
C TYR A 40 -7.95 -3.41 0.95
N ALA A 41 -8.04 -2.79 2.12
CA ALA A 41 -8.84 -3.29 3.25
C ALA A 41 -10.34 -3.29 2.93
N THR A 42 -10.82 -2.25 2.25
CA THR A 42 -12.22 -2.16 1.81
C THR A 42 -12.52 -3.22 0.74
N LEU A 43 -11.56 -3.50 -0.14
CA LEU A 43 -11.63 -4.55 -1.15
C LEU A 43 -11.71 -5.94 -0.51
N SER A 44 -10.97 -6.19 0.57
CA SER A 44 -11.04 -7.47 1.29
C SER A 44 -12.42 -7.70 1.89
N VAL A 45 -13.01 -6.67 2.48
CA VAL A 45 -14.39 -6.70 2.99
C VAL A 45 -15.39 -6.94 1.87
N ASN A 46 -15.20 -6.32 0.70
CA ASN A 46 -16.06 -6.50 -0.47
C ASN A 46 -16.08 -7.96 -0.97
N VAL A 47 -14.90 -8.55 -1.15
CA VAL A 47 -14.77 -9.95 -1.60
C VAL A 47 -15.32 -10.90 -0.54
N MET A 48 -15.11 -10.60 0.74
CA MET A 48 -15.56 -11.42 1.86
C MET A 48 -17.03 -11.25 2.23
N ASN A 49 -17.66 -10.13 1.91
CA ASN A 49 -19.06 -9.84 2.23
C ASN A 49 -19.62 -8.80 1.24
N PRO A 50 -20.07 -9.26 0.05
CA PRO A 50 -20.59 -8.35 -0.98
C PRO A 50 -21.86 -7.62 -0.55
N SER A 51 -22.58 -8.14 0.45
CA SER A 51 -23.83 -7.57 0.98
C SER A 51 -23.61 -6.24 1.70
N LEU A 52 -22.44 -6.03 2.32
CA LEU A 52 -22.13 -4.77 3.01
C LEU A 52 -21.89 -3.63 2.05
N ILE A 53 -21.14 -3.88 0.97
CA ILE A 53 -20.82 -2.83 -0.01
C ILE A 53 -21.99 -2.52 -0.93
N MET A 54 -22.80 -3.50 -1.32
CA MET A 54 -24.02 -3.22 -2.08
C MET A 54 -25.02 -2.33 -1.31
N ARG A 55 -24.95 -2.32 0.03
CA ARG A 55 -25.80 -1.46 0.88
C ARG A 55 -25.30 -0.02 0.97
N VAL A 56 -24.01 0.22 0.75
CA VAL A 56 -23.38 1.55 0.81
C VAL A 56 -23.22 2.13 -0.60
N PHE A 57 -22.89 1.31 -1.59
CA PHE A 57 -22.72 1.69 -2.99
C PHE A 57 -23.32 0.60 -3.92
N PRO A 58 -24.47 0.85 -4.56
CA PRO A 58 -25.18 -0.14 -5.38
C PRO A 58 -24.53 -0.44 -6.75
N SER A 59 -23.45 0.25 -7.13
CA SER A 59 -22.80 0.11 -8.45
C SER A 59 -21.60 -0.84 -8.40
N ARG A 60 -21.53 -1.79 -9.35
CA ARG A 60 -20.43 -2.79 -9.43
C ARG A 60 -19.06 -2.20 -9.77
N ASP A 61 -19.01 -0.99 -10.32
CA ASP A 61 -17.76 -0.35 -10.73
C ASP A 61 -16.84 0.04 -9.56
N VAL A 62 -17.38 0.13 -8.35
CA VAL A 62 -16.63 0.50 -7.14
C VAL A 62 -15.50 -0.47 -6.85
N THR A 63 -15.71 -1.77 -7.07
CA THR A 63 -14.68 -2.80 -6.86
C THR A 63 -13.47 -2.60 -7.78
N ASN A 64 -13.73 -2.30 -9.04
CA ASN A 64 -12.67 -2.08 -10.03
C ASN A 64 -11.91 -0.78 -9.75
N ILE A 65 -12.59 0.25 -9.27
CA ILE A 65 -11.96 1.51 -8.84
C ILE A 65 -11.10 1.28 -7.59
N LEU A 66 -11.60 0.53 -6.60
CA LEU A 66 -10.84 0.16 -5.41
C LEU A 66 -9.60 -0.67 -5.76
N LEU A 67 -9.73 -1.62 -6.67
CA LEU A 67 -8.62 -2.41 -7.19
C LEU A 67 -7.60 -1.52 -7.89
N ALA A 68 -8.04 -0.69 -8.82
CA ALA A 68 -7.16 0.23 -9.54
C ALA A 68 -6.39 1.13 -8.57
N HIS A 69 -7.08 1.70 -7.57
CA HIS A 69 -6.43 2.57 -6.60
C HIS A 69 -5.47 1.80 -5.66
N SER A 70 -5.79 0.55 -5.31
CA SER A 70 -4.92 -0.30 -4.50
C SER A 70 -3.66 -0.71 -5.27
N VAL A 71 -3.81 -1.02 -6.57
CA VAL A 71 -2.70 -1.30 -7.48
C VAL A 71 -1.81 -0.07 -7.63
N VAL A 72 -2.38 1.10 -7.91
CA VAL A 72 -1.60 2.34 -8.04
C VAL A 72 -0.87 2.68 -6.75
N GLY A 73 -1.53 2.57 -5.59
CA GLY A 73 -0.89 2.82 -4.30
C GLY A 73 0.25 1.85 -3.99
N SER A 74 0.05 0.56 -4.29
CA SER A 74 1.08 -0.47 -4.11
C SER A 74 2.24 -0.32 -5.10
N ALA A 75 1.94 0.01 -6.35
CA ALA A 75 2.94 0.25 -7.39
C ALA A 75 3.80 1.46 -7.02
N LEU A 76 3.17 2.56 -6.58
CA LEU A 76 3.89 3.76 -6.16
C LEU A 76 4.75 3.52 -4.91
N TYR A 77 4.26 2.68 -3.98
CA TYR A 77 5.03 2.24 -2.81
C TYR A 77 6.28 1.43 -3.21
N ILE A 78 6.12 0.44 -4.09
CA ILE A 78 7.24 -0.39 -4.59
C ILE A 78 8.19 0.46 -5.44
N TYR A 79 7.66 1.37 -6.26
CA TYR A 79 8.44 2.27 -7.10
C TYR A 79 9.43 3.06 -6.24
N ASN A 80 9.02 3.61 -5.10
CA ASN A 80 9.89 4.46 -4.28
C ASN A 80 10.97 3.69 -3.48
N ARG A 81 11.07 2.37 -3.59
CA ARG A 81 12.01 1.57 -2.81
C ARG A 81 13.47 1.66 -3.32
N PRO A 82 14.47 1.55 -2.41
CA PRO A 82 15.88 1.69 -2.77
C PRO A 82 16.41 0.55 -3.64
N HIS A 83 15.91 -0.70 -3.50
CA HIS A 83 16.32 -1.82 -4.38
C HIS A 83 16.05 -1.59 -5.88
N LEU A 84 15.17 -0.64 -6.20
CA LEU A 84 14.75 -0.31 -7.56
C LEU A 84 15.40 0.97 -8.11
N GLN A 85 16.20 1.68 -7.31
CA GLN A 85 16.85 2.94 -7.72
C GLN A 85 18.02 2.75 -8.70
N GLY A 86 18.58 1.54 -8.77
CA GLY A 86 19.62 1.20 -9.76
C GLY A 86 19.09 0.91 -11.17
N ALA A 87 17.77 0.79 -11.35
CA ALA A 87 17.15 0.46 -12.63
C ALA A 87 16.70 1.71 -13.40
N THR A 88 16.61 1.60 -14.74
CA THR A 88 16.05 2.67 -15.58
C THR A 88 14.60 2.96 -15.19
N PRO A 89 14.12 4.21 -15.33
CA PRO A 89 12.79 4.61 -14.87
C PRO A 89 11.65 3.80 -15.51
N GLN A 90 11.82 3.35 -16.76
CA GLN A 90 10.87 2.44 -17.43
C GLN A 90 10.84 1.06 -16.77
N MET A 91 12.00 0.43 -16.56
CA MET A 91 12.05 -0.87 -15.88
C MET A 91 11.54 -0.78 -14.45
N ARG A 92 11.84 0.31 -13.76
CA ARG A 92 11.34 0.59 -12.41
C ARG A 92 9.81 0.62 -12.36
N LEU A 93 9.18 1.26 -13.35
CA LEU A 93 7.73 1.27 -13.48
C LEU A 93 7.17 -0.12 -13.80
N MET A 94 7.80 -0.86 -14.70
CA MET A 94 7.35 -2.21 -15.06
C MET A 94 7.45 -3.19 -13.89
N TYR A 95 8.56 -3.21 -13.16
CA TYR A 95 8.74 -4.11 -12.01
C TYR A 95 7.83 -3.76 -10.84
N SER A 96 7.68 -2.46 -10.53
CA SER A 96 6.77 -2.01 -9.48
C SER A 96 5.30 -2.24 -9.84
N GLY A 97 4.92 -1.99 -11.09
CA GLY A 97 3.58 -2.28 -11.60
C GLY A 97 3.27 -3.78 -11.59
N PHE A 98 4.18 -4.61 -12.07
CA PHE A 98 4.02 -6.07 -12.06
C PHE A 98 3.88 -6.61 -10.63
N GLY A 99 4.75 -6.19 -9.70
CA GLY A 99 4.67 -6.59 -8.30
C GLY A 99 3.37 -6.15 -7.63
N ALA A 100 2.89 -4.94 -7.94
CA ALA A 100 1.62 -4.44 -7.43
C ALA A 100 0.41 -5.22 -7.98
N VAL A 101 0.40 -5.53 -9.27
CA VAL A 101 -0.66 -6.34 -9.90
C VAL A 101 -0.66 -7.75 -9.31
N MET A 102 0.49 -8.42 -9.24
CA MET A 102 0.58 -9.75 -8.61
C MET A 102 0.09 -9.74 -7.17
N PHE A 103 0.49 -8.75 -6.38
CA PHE A 103 0.07 -8.64 -4.98
C PHE A 103 -1.45 -8.47 -4.85
N ASN A 104 -2.03 -7.52 -5.58
CA ASN A 104 -3.46 -7.22 -5.49
C ASN A 104 -4.33 -8.37 -6.03
N PHE A 105 -4.02 -8.90 -7.21
CA PHE A 105 -4.77 -10.02 -7.79
C PHE A 105 -4.58 -11.32 -6.99
N GLY A 106 -3.37 -11.61 -6.52
CA GLY A 106 -3.11 -12.76 -5.66
C GLY A 106 -3.90 -12.70 -4.35
N SER A 107 -4.05 -11.50 -3.78
CA SER A 107 -4.87 -11.27 -2.59
C SER A 107 -6.35 -11.53 -2.84
N VAL A 108 -6.90 -11.05 -3.97
CA VAL A 108 -8.30 -11.30 -4.36
C VAL A 108 -8.55 -12.79 -4.56
N LEU A 109 -7.63 -13.52 -5.21
CA LEU A 109 -7.74 -14.97 -5.37
C LEU A 109 -7.72 -15.69 -4.02
N LEU A 110 -6.81 -15.30 -3.11
CA LEU A 110 -6.76 -15.87 -1.76
C LEU A 110 -8.07 -15.60 -1.00
N TRP A 111 -8.62 -14.40 -1.12
CA TRP A 111 -9.89 -14.06 -0.48
C TRP A 111 -11.08 -14.80 -1.08
N ALA A 112 -11.08 -15.01 -2.40
CA ALA A 112 -12.10 -15.83 -3.06
C ALA A 112 -12.08 -17.27 -2.52
N VAL A 113 -10.89 -17.86 -2.31
CA VAL A 113 -10.75 -19.18 -1.69
C VAL A 113 -11.16 -19.16 -0.22
N LEU A 114 -10.74 -18.17 0.57
CA LEU A 114 -11.15 -18.03 1.97
C LEU A 114 -12.67 -17.88 2.12
N ARG A 115 -13.33 -17.19 1.18
CA ARG A 115 -14.80 -17.05 1.14
C ARG A 115 -15.49 -18.40 0.95
N THR A 116 -14.93 -19.33 0.16
CA THR A 116 -15.52 -20.68 0.01
C THR A 116 -15.41 -21.51 1.30
N VAL A 117 -14.40 -21.25 2.13
CA VAL A 117 -14.20 -21.93 3.42
C VAL A 117 -15.02 -21.28 4.55
N SER A 118 -15.26 -19.98 4.48
CA SER A 118 -15.91 -19.19 5.55
C SER A 118 -17.45 -19.18 5.48
N THR A 119 -18.09 -20.34 5.29
CA THR A 119 -19.55 -20.46 5.07
C THR A 119 -20.41 -20.30 6.33
N LYS A 120 -19.82 -20.09 7.52
CA LYS A 120 -20.55 -20.12 8.80
C LYS A 120 -21.14 -18.78 9.25
N SER A 121 -20.52 -17.64 8.92
CA SER A 121 -21.11 -16.31 9.16
C SER A 121 -20.39 -15.20 8.39
N ASN A 122 -21.16 -14.23 7.89
CA ASN A 122 -20.62 -13.08 7.14
C ASN A 122 -19.69 -12.19 7.97
N CYS A 123 -19.85 -12.15 9.29
CA CYS A 123 -19.02 -11.35 10.19
C CYS A 123 -17.63 -11.97 10.40
N ILE A 124 -17.54 -13.30 10.49
CA ILE A 124 -16.26 -14.01 10.55
C ILE A 124 -15.52 -13.87 9.22
N ALA A 125 -16.23 -13.93 8.09
CA ALA A 125 -15.63 -13.73 6.78
C ALA A 125 -14.99 -12.34 6.64
N THR A 126 -15.66 -11.27 7.11
CA THR A 126 -15.07 -9.92 7.10
C THR A 126 -13.87 -9.76 8.02
N LEU A 127 -13.91 -10.36 9.21
CA LEU A 127 -12.78 -10.37 10.14
C LEU A 127 -11.59 -11.11 9.53
N LEU A 128 -11.81 -12.27 8.92
CA LEU A 128 -10.78 -13.01 8.20
C LEU A 128 -10.23 -12.20 7.02
N GLY A 129 -11.08 -11.54 6.23
CA GLY A 129 -10.63 -10.65 5.14
C GLY A 129 -9.73 -9.53 5.62
N LEU A 130 -10.08 -8.87 6.73
CA LEU A 130 -9.28 -7.81 7.32
C LEU A 130 -7.96 -8.34 7.91
N LEU A 131 -8.01 -9.46 8.65
CA LEU A 131 -6.84 -10.08 9.25
C LEU A 131 -5.86 -10.58 8.18
N THR A 132 -6.35 -11.32 7.19
CA THR A 132 -5.54 -11.80 6.06
C THR A 132 -5.03 -10.64 5.22
N GLY A 133 -5.84 -9.61 4.97
CA GLY A 133 -5.40 -8.41 4.26
C GLY A 133 -4.26 -7.68 4.98
N CYS A 134 -4.40 -7.45 6.29
CA CYS A 134 -3.32 -6.85 7.09
C CYS A 134 -2.07 -7.73 7.10
N GLY A 135 -2.23 -9.05 7.26
CA GLY A 135 -1.13 -10.01 7.23
C GLY A 135 -0.36 -9.99 5.91
N LEU A 136 -1.06 -9.94 4.77
CA LEU A 136 -0.47 -9.83 3.43
C LEU A 136 0.33 -8.54 3.26
N VAL A 137 -0.23 -7.40 3.69
CA VAL A 137 0.47 -6.10 3.63
C VAL A 137 1.75 -6.12 4.47
N VAL A 138 1.67 -6.60 5.72
CA VAL A 138 2.83 -6.67 6.62
C VAL A 138 3.90 -7.61 6.05
N THR A 139 3.49 -8.77 5.53
CA THR A 139 4.40 -9.75 4.94
C THR A 139 5.07 -9.19 3.69
N GLY A 140 4.31 -8.53 2.81
CA GLY A 140 4.85 -7.85 1.63
C GLY A 140 5.84 -6.75 2.00
N GLN A 141 5.53 -5.93 3.02
CA GLN A 141 6.45 -4.92 3.52
C GLN A 141 7.75 -5.52 4.08
N LYS A 142 7.66 -6.58 4.87
CA LYS A 142 8.81 -7.30 5.44
C LYS A 142 9.67 -7.93 4.35
N CYS A 143 9.05 -8.55 3.35
CA CYS A 143 9.74 -9.13 2.20
C CYS A 143 10.53 -8.05 1.43
N LEU A 144 9.88 -6.94 1.08
CA LEU A 144 10.53 -5.82 0.39
C LEU A 144 11.67 -5.21 1.21
N SER A 145 11.48 -5.06 2.53
CA SER A 145 12.54 -4.55 3.41
C SER A 145 13.72 -5.51 3.55
N TYR A 146 13.48 -6.82 3.53
CA TYR A 146 14.56 -7.82 3.51
C TYR A 146 15.37 -7.75 2.22
N ILE A 147 14.69 -7.58 1.08
CA ILE A 147 15.35 -7.39 -0.23
C ILE A 147 16.19 -6.11 -0.22
N ASP A 148 15.66 -5.00 0.30
CA ASP A 148 16.41 -3.74 0.42
C ASP A 148 17.70 -3.90 1.24
N ASP A 149 17.61 -4.57 2.39
CA ASP A 149 18.74 -4.80 3.30
C ASP A 149 19.87 -5.58 2.61
N LYS A 150 19.50 -6.60 1.83
CA LYS A 150 20.46 -7.39 1.04
C LYS A 150 21.08 -6.59 -0.09
N VAL A 151 20.32 -5.75 -0.79
CA VAL A 151 20.86 -4.89 -1.84
C VAL A 151 21.87 -3.89 -1.26
N GLN A 152 21.58 -3.31 -0.10
CA GLN A 152 22.48 -2.38 0.57
C GLN A 152 23.77 -3.06 1.06
N THR A 153 23.66 -4.25 1.66
CA THR A 153 24.82 -5.05 2.10
C THR A 153 25.77 -5.36 0.93
N ASN A 154 25.24 -5.82 -0.20
CA ASN A 154 26.04 -6.11 -1.40
C ASN A 154 26.74 -4.86 -1.96
N ALA A 155 26.09 -3.69 -1.90
CA ALA A 155 26.70 -2.44 -2.35
C ALA A 155 27.89 -2.03 -1.48
N SER A 156 27.82 -2.24 -0.15
CA SER A 156 28.93 -1.99 0.78
C SER A 156 30.10 -2.96 0.60
N ASP A 157 29.84 -4.24 0.36
CA ASP A 157 30.89 -5.25 0.09
C ASP A 157 31.70 -4.94 -1.18
N VAL A 158 31.02 -4.48 -2.23
CA VAL A 158 31.68 -4.06 -3.49
C VAL A 158 32.56 -2.83 -3.27
N SER A 159 32.16 -1.91 -2.38
CA SER A 159 32.96 -0.72 -2.07
C SER A 159 34.16 -1.01 -1.17
N SER A 160 34.15 -2.09 -0.38
CA SER A 160 35.29 -2.47 0.47
C SER A 160 36.35 -3.30 -0.26
N LYS A 161 36.03 -3.86 -1.43
CA LYS A 161 36.97 -4.59 -2.30
C LYS A 161 37.66 -3.72 -3.35
N LYS A 162 37.41 -2.41 -3.34
CA LYS A 162 37.97 -1.44 -4.28
C LYS A 162 38.93 -0.52 -3.57
#